data_AF-A0A937L0U3-F1
#
_entry.id   AF-A0A937L0U3-F1
#
_cell.length_a   1.000
_cell.length_b   1.000
_cell.length_c   1.000
_cell.angle_alpha   90.00
_cell.angle_beta   90.00
_cell.angle_gamma   90.00
#
_symmetry.space_group_name_H-M   'P 1'
#
loop_
_entity.id
_entity.type
_entity.pdbx_description
1 polymer ?
#
loop_
_entity_poly.entity_id
_entity_poly.type
_entity_poly.pdbx_seq_one_letter_code
_entity_poly.pdbx_strand_id
1 'polypeptide(L)'
;MNQPTLLMQSLAWLISGWPLRLLLLLVFVMASSIGVILVSHETRALYGRLQVEEHVGDNLDSEYERLLLEQSAWAGYHRIDQLAREELQMRSPNQSSLVLMRRAPRIVQTASAVGEQQ
;
A
#
# COMPACT_ATOMS: atom_id res chain seq x y z
N MET A 1 -14.36 36.31 61.83
CA MET A 1 -13.52 35.41 62.66
C MET A 1 -13.94 34.00 62.29
N ASN A 2 -13.19 33.37 61.41
CA ASN A 2 -13.75 32.50 60.37
C ASN A 2 -13.59 31.01 60.70
N GLN A 3 -14.73 30.32 60.73
CA GLN A 3 -15.03 28.91 60.40
C GLN A 3 -13.98 27.80 60.69
N PRO A 4 -13.96 27.20 61.89
CA PRO A 4 -13.21 25.96 62.17
C PRO A 4 -14.03 24.66 61.99
N THR A 5 -15.08 24.65 61.15
CA THR A 5 -15.97 23.46 61.01
C THR A 5 -15.62 22.56 59.83
N LEU A 6 -14.82 23.03 58.87
CA LEU A 6 -14.47 22.27 57.66
C LEU A 6 -13.57 21.06 57.96
N LEU A 7 -12.66 21.17 58.93
CA LEU A 7 -11.73 20.10 59.28
C LEU A 7 -12.41 18.93 60.01
N MET A 8 -13.47 19.22 60.77
CA MET A 8 -14.22 18.18 61.50
C MET A 8 -15.24 17.49 60.59
N GLN A 9 -15.84 18.23 59.65
CA GLN A 9 -16.81 17.68 58.72
C GLN A 9 -16.16 16.82 57.61
N SER A 10 -14.95 17.16 57.15
CA SER A 10 -14.20 16.31 56.22
C SER A 10 -13.85 14.94 56.83
N LEU A 11 -13.58 14.90 58.14
CA LEU A 11 -13.32 13.66 58.87
C LEU A 11 -14.57 12.80 59.05
N ALA A 12 -15.74 13.43 59.27
CA ALA A 12 -17.03 12.72 59.33
C ALA A 12 -17.47 12.20 57.95
N TRP A 13 -17.17 12.94 56.87
CA TRP A 13 -17.40 12.47 55.50
C TRP A 13 -16.51 11.27 55.15
N LEU A 14 -15.32 11.16 55.75
CA LEU A 14 -14.42 10.03 55.57
C LEU A 14 -14.98 8.72 56.15
N ILE A 15 -15.77 8.79 57.23
CA ILE A 15 -16.43 7.63 57.87
C ILE A 15 -17.72 7.25 57.13
N SER A 16 -18.32 8.17 56.39
CA SER A 16 -19.45 7.86 55.51
C SER A 16 -19.05 6.80 54.48
N GLY A 17 -19.94 5.87 54.10
CA GLY A 17 -19.61 4.80 53.15
C GLY A 17 -19.37 5.24 51.70
N TRP A 18 -19.44 6.55 51.42
CA TRP A 18 -19.24 7.16 50.11
C TRP A 18 -17.80 7.03 49.57
N PRO A 19 -16.73 7.42 50.31
CA PRO A 19 -15.35 7.16 49.92
C PRO A 19 -15.05 5.69 49.61
N LEU A 20 -15.68 4.74 50.32
CA LEU A 20 -15.50 3.31 50.04
C LEU A 20 -16.03 2.94 48.65
N ARG A 21 -17.18 3.50 48.24
CA ARG A 21 -17.72 3.32 46.89
C ARG A 21 -16.81 3.92 45.82
N LEU A 22 -16.22 5.09 46.09
CA LEU A 22 -15.25 5.71 45.17
C LEU A 22 -13.97 4.88 45.04
N LEU A 23 -13.45 4.35 46.15
CA LEU A 23 -12.30 3.47 46.13
C LEU A 23 -12.58 2.18 45.34
N LEU A 24 -13.75 1.58 45.54
CA LEU A 24 -14.17 0.40 44.78
C LEU A 24 -14.24 0.69 43.27
N LEU A 25 -14.82 1.83 42.89
CA LEU A 25 -14.88 2.27 41.50
C LEU A 25 -13.48 2.47 40.91
N LEU A 26 -12.57 3.10 41.67
CA LEU A 26 -11.18 3.29 41.25
C LEU A 26 -10.50 1.95 40.97
N VAL A 27 -10.64 0.99 41.88
CA VAL A 27 -10.09 -0.37 41.71
C VAL A 27 -10.70 -1.05 40.49
N PHE A 28 -12.01 -0.90 40.26
CA PHE A 28 -12.69 -1.47 39.11
C PHE A 28 -12.18 -0.89 37.78
N VAL A 29 -11.97 0.43 37.72
CA VAL A 29 -11.40 1.10 36.54
C VAL A 29 -9.95 0.66 36.30
N MET A 30 -9.14 0.53 37.35
CA MET A 30 -7.77 0.02 37.23
C MET A 30 -7.74 -1.42 36.71
N ALA A 31 -8.60 -2.29 37.23
CA ALA A 31 -8.75 -3.66 36.74
C ALA A 31 -9.20 -3.69 35.26
N SER A 32 -10.15 -2.83 34.89
CA SER A 32 -10.60 -2.68 33.50
C SER A 32 -9.46 -2.22 32.59
N SER A 33 -8.64 -1.27 33.03
CA SER A 33 -7.48 -0.77 32.27
C SER A 33 -6.47 -1.88 31.99
N ILE A 34 -6.14 -2.68 33.02
CA ILE A 34 -5.25 -3.84 32.87
C ILE A 34 -5.85 -4.86 31.90
N GLY A 35 -7.16 -5.13 31.99
CA GLY A 35 -7.87 -6.01 31.06
C GLY A 35 -7.76 -5.53 29.60
N VAL A 36 -7.98 -4.24 29.35
CA VAL A 36 -7.83 -3.63 28.02
C VAL A 36 -6.40 -3.75 27.50
N ILE A 37 -5.40 -3.53 28.37
CA ILE A 37 -3.98 -3.67 28.02
C ILE A 37 -3.66 -5.12 27.60
N LEU A 38 -4.12 -6.10 28.37
CA LEU A 38 -3.91 -7.52 28.05
C LEU A 38 -4.56 -7.90 26.71
N VAL A 39 -5.80 -7.47 26.48
CA VAL A 39 -6.49 -7.68 25.19
C VAL A 39 -5.73 -7.00 24.05
N SER A 40 -5.21 -5.78 24.27
CA SER A 40 -4.39 -5.08 23.27
C SER A 40 -3.11 -5.84 22.92
N HIS A 41 -2.43 -6.42 23.92
CA HIS A 41 -1.23 -7.22 23.70
C HIS A 41 -1.55 -8.50 22.89
N GLU A 42 -2.62 -9.21 23.25
CA GLU A 42 -3.07 -10.40 22.52
C GLU A 42 -3.51 -10.07 21.09
N THR A 43 -4.21 -8.93 20.88
CA THR A 43 -4.58 -8.53 19.52
C THR A 43 -3.37 -8.38 18.61
N ARG A 44 -2.25 -7.79 19.05
CA ARG A 44 -1.04 -7.70 18.20
C ARG A 44 -0.51 -9.07 17.81
N ALA A 45 -0.53 -10.05 18.71
CA ALA A 45 -0.07 -11.41 18.42
C ALA A 45 -1.03 -12.16 17.49
N LEU A 46 -2.34 -11.99 17.68
CA LEU A 46 -3.38 -12.58 16.83
C LEU A 46 -3.37 -11.98 15.42
N TYR A 47 -3.21 -10.66 15.31
CA TYR A 47 -3.04 -9.96 14.03
C TYR A 47 -1.78 -10.46 13.29
N GLY A 48 -0.71 -10.78 14.01
CA GLY A 48 0.49 -11.36 13.39
C GLY A 48 0.20 -12.71 12.71
N ARG A 49 -0.67 -13.56 13.29
CA ARG A 49 -1.05 -14.84 12.66
C ARG A 49 -1.95 -14.65 11.44
N LEU A 50 -2.85 -13.68 11.48
CA LEU A 50 -3.69 -13.33 10.33
C LEU A 50 -2.84 -12.76 9.18
N GLN A 51 -1.88 -11.90 9.50
CA GLN A 51 -0.95 -11.32 8.53
C GLN A 51 -0.11 -12.36 7.79
N VAL A 52 0.25 -13.48 8.45
CA VAL A 52 1.02 -14.54 7.77
C VAL A 52 0.20 -15.22 6.67
N GLU A 53 -1.08 -15.48 6.90
CA GLU A 53 -1.95 -16.06 5.87
C GLU A 53 -2.23 -15.05 4.74
N GLU A 54 -2.42 -13.77 5.08
CA GLU A 54 -2.54 -12.67 4.11
C GLU A 54 -1.27 -12.54 3.24
N HIS A 55 -0.07 -12.64 3.83
CA HIS A 55 1.19 -12.52 3.10
C HIS A 55 1.39 -13.63 2.05
N VAL A 56 0.86 -14.84 2.28
CA VAL A 56 0.90 -15.90 1.27
C VAL A 56 0.00 -15.54 0.08
N GLY A 57 -1.18 -14.97 0.35
CA GLY A 57 -2.08 -14.44 -0.67
C GLY A 57 -1.43 -13.32 -1.48
N ASP A 58 -0.84 -12.32 -0.82
CA ASP A 58 -0.17 -11.18 -1.46
C ASP A 58 0.93 -11.62 -2.43
N ASN A 59 1.74 -12.62 -2.03
CA ASN A 59 2.79 -13.13 -2.90
C ASN A 59 2.20 -13.80 -4.14
N LEU A 60 1.13 -14.59 -3.98
CA LEU A 60 0.47 -15.28 -5.08
C LEU A 60 -0.19 -14.29 -6.06
N ASP A 61 -0.79 -13.22 -5.56
CA ASP A 61 -1.35 -12.14 -6.37
C ASP A 61 -0.26 -11.43 -7.19
N SER A 62 0.90 -11.17 -6.59
CA SER A 62 2.03 -10.57 -7.31
C SER A 62 2.57 -11.46 -8.45
N GLU A 63 2.62 -12.78 -8.21
CA GLU A 63 3.01 -13.75 -9.25
C GLU A 63 1.97 -13.80 -10.36
N TYR A 64 0.68 -13.74 -10.02
CA TYR A 64 -0.40 -13.69 -10.99
C TYR A 64 -0.37 -12.42 -11.85
N GLU A 65 -0.15 -11.26 -11.25
CA GLU A 65 0.03 -9.99 -11.98
C GLU A 65 1.20 -10.08 -12.96
N ARG A 66 2.32 -10.66 -12.52
CA ARG A 66 3.48 -10.87 -13.40
C ARG A 66 3.15 -11.80 -14.56
N LEU A 67 2.48 -12.92 -14.31
CA LEU A 67 2.04 -13.85 -15.35
C LEU A 67 1.07 -13.19 -16.32
N LEU A 68 0.19 -12.33 -15.84
CA LEU A 68 -0.75 -11.59 -16.68
C LEU A 68 -0.03 -10.59 -17.59
N LEU A 69 1.00 -9.91 -17.08
CA LEU A 69 1.86 -9.04 -17.89
C LEU A 69 2.61 -9.85 -18.96
N GLU A 70 3.16 -11.01 -18.59
CA GLU A 70 3.78 -11.94 -19.54
C GLU A 70 2.76 -12.37 -20.61
N GLN A 71 1.56 -12.80 -20.23
CA GLN A 71 0.53 -13.19 -21.19
C GLN A 71 0.11 -12.01 -22.09
N SER A 72 -0.04 -10.81 -21.54
CA SER A 72 -0.42 -9.60 -22.30
C SER A 72 0.62 -9.25 -23.38
N ALA A 73 1.91 -9.42 -23.06
CA ALA A 73 2.98 -9.20 -24.01
C ALA A 73 2.87 -10.17 -25.19
N TRP A 74 2.56 -11.44 -24.95
CA TRP A 74 2.44 -12.45 -26.01
C TRP A 74 1.10 -12.39 -26.75
N ALA A 75 0.01 -12.04 -26.07
CA ALA A 75 -1.32 -11.96 -26.64
C ALA A 75 -1.41 -10.92 -27.76
N GLY A 76 -0.74 -9.78 -27.60
CA GLY A 76 -0.61 -8.77 -28.66
C GLY A 76 0.11 -9.34 -29.89
N TYR A 77 1.31 -9.89 -29.73
CA TYR A 77 2.10 -10.43 -30.86
C TYR A 77 1.40 -11.61 -31.56
N HIS A 78 0.88 -12.57 -30.80
CA HIS A 78 0.26 -13.76 -31.37
C HIS A 78 -1.01 -13.42 -32.16
N ARG A 79 -1.86 -12.53 -31.61
CA ARG A 79 -3.08 -12.09 -32.31
C ARG A 79 -2.76 -11.23 -33.53
N ILE A 80 -1.72 -10.38 -33.47
CA ILE A 80 -1.27 -9.58 -34.62
C ILE A 80 -0.66 -10.48 -35.71
N ASP A 81 0.13 -11.50 -35.36
CA ASP A 81 0.72 -12.44 -36.34
C ASP A 81 -0.36 -13.28 -37.03
N GLN A 82 -1.35 -13.78 -36.28
CA GLN A 82 -2.50 -14.46 -36.86
C GLN A 82 -3.28 -13.56 -37.82
N LEU A 83 -3.62 -12.34 -37.39
CA LEU A 83 -4.33 -11.38 -38.23
C LEU A 83 -3.53 -11.02 -39.50
N ALA A 84 -2.21 -10.84 -39.39
CA ALA A 84 -1.34 -10.57 -40.53
C ALA A 84 -1.24 -11.75 -41.52
N ARG A 85 -1.24 -12.99 -41.03
CA ARG A 85 -1.21 -14.18 -41.88
C ARG A 85 -2.56 -14.47 -42.52
N GLU A 86 -3.64 -14.29 -41.78
CA GLU A 86 -4.99 -14.68 -42.20
C GLU A 86 -5.64 -13.60 -43.07
N GLU A 87 -5.63 -12.34 -42.63
CA GLU A 87 -6.26 -11.24 -43.39
C GLU A 87 -5.33 -10.63 -44.44
N LEU A 88 -4.04 -10.49 -44.13
CA LEU A 88 -3.07 -9.84 -45.02
C LEU A 88 -2.22 -10.84 -45.83
N GLN A 89 -2.43 -12.15 -45.66
CA GLN A 89 -1.67 -13.23 -46.31
C GLN A 89 -0.14 -13.08 -46.19
N MET A 90 0.33 -12.41 -45.13
CA MET A 90 1.75 -12.16 -44.93
C MET A 90 2.48 -13.48 -44.64
N ARG A 91 3.60 -13.70 -45.33
CA ARG A 91 4.50 -14.84 -45.14
C ARG A 91 5.88 -14.32 -44.71
N SER A 92 6.58 -15.09 -43.88
CA SER A 92 7.95 -14.75 -43.49
C SER A 92 8.83 -14.67 -44.76
N PRO A 93 9.54 -13.54 -45.00
CA PRO A 93 10.36 -13.37 -46.17
C PRO A 93 11.57 -14.34 -46.15
N ASN A 94 11.86 -14.96 -47.29
CA ASN A 94 13.06 -15.80 -47.46
C ASN A 94 14.31 -14.91 -47.50
N GLN A 95 15.47 -15.44 -47.08
CA GLN A 95 16.74 -14.70 -46.93
C GLN A 95 17.17 -13.94 -48.20
N SER A 96 16.70 -14.37 -49.38
CA SER A 96 16.93 -13.71 -50.67
C SER A 96 16.16 -12.41 -50.90
N SER A 97 15.24 -12.03 -50.00
CA SER A 97 14.36 -10.86 -50.14
C SER A 97 14.59 -9.76 -49.09
N LEU A 98 15.64 -9.89 -48.27
CA LEU A 98 16.04 -8.89 -47.28
C LEU A 98 16.79 -7.73 -47.96
N VAL A 99 16.14 -6.58 -48.10
CA VAL A 99 16.78 -5.33 -48.55
C VAL A 99 17.21 -4.51 -47.34
N LEU A 100 18.51 -4.58 -47.01
CA LEU A 100 19.12 -3.77 -45.94
C LEU A 100 19.35 -2.33 -46.44
N MET A 101 18.47 -1.40 -46.05
CA MET A 101 18.68 0.03 -46.34
C MET A 101 19.57 0.66 -45.27
N ARG A 102 20.81 1.00 -45.65
CA ARG A 102 21.74 1.77 -44.80
C ARG A 102 21.24 3.20 -44.66
N ARG A 103 20.86 3.63 -43.45
CA ARG A 103 20.47 5.01 -43.15
C ARG A 103 21.64 5.97 -43.40
N ALA A 104 21.51 6.87 -44.37
CA ALA A 104 22.51 7.90 -44.65
C ALA A 104 22.63 8.92 -43.50
N PRO A 105 23.81 9.49 -43.23
CA PRO A 105 24.00 10.46 -42.16
C PRO A 105 23.23 11.75 -42.46
N ARG A 106 22.40 12.18 -41.50
CA ARG A 106 21.67 13.44 -41.57
C ARG A 106 22.67 14.58 -41.37
N ILE A 107 23.14 15.20 -42.45
CA ILE A 107 23.75 16.53 -42.40
C ILE A 107 22.66 17.50 -41.92
N VAL A 108 22.74 17.87 -40.64
CA VAL A 108 21.88 18.87 -40.02
C VAL A 108 22.28 20.22 -40.61
N GLN A 109 21.49 20.69 -41.57
CA GLN A 109 21.52 22.06 -42.06
C GLN A 109 20.84 22.97 -41.03
N THR A 110 21.59 23.35 -40.00
CA THR A 110 21.40 24.60 -39.25
C THR A 110 22.61 25.45 -39.64
N ALA A 111 22.55 26.52 -40.42
CA ALA A 111 21.49 27.48 -40.59
C ALA A 111 21.62 28.14 -41.98
N SER A 112 20.53 28.13 -42.74
CA SER A 112 20.15 29.33 -43.48
C SER A 112 19.32 30.18 -42.51
N ALA A 113 19.97 31.10 -41.82
CA ALA A 113 19.33 32.25 -41.20
C ALA A 113 20.43 33.30 -41.04
N VAL A 114 20.56 34.21 -42.00
CA VAL A 114 19.83 35.49 -42.05
C VAL A 114 20.78 36.57 -41.57
N GLY A 115 20.80 37.65 -42.34
CA GLY A 115 21.89 38.61 -42.42
C GLY A 115 22.30 39.21 -41.09
N GLU A 116 23.58 39.54 -41.00
CA GLU A 116 24.03 40.88 -40.66
C GLU A 116 25.47 41.02 -41.19
N GLN A 117 25.55 41.29 -42.50
CA GLN A 117 26.61 42.18 -42.97
C GLN A 117 26.24 43.57 -42.47
N GLN A 118 26.91 44.02 -41.42
CA GLN A 118 27.44 45.38 -41.31
C GLN A 118 28.56 45.41 -40.26
#